data_AF-D8TXU4-F1
#
_entry.id   AF-D8TXU4-F1
#
_cell.length_a   1.000
_cell.length_b   1.000
_cell.length_c   1.000
_cell.angle_alpha   90.00
_cell.angle_beta   90.00
_cell.angle_gamma   90.00
#
_symmetry.space_group_name_H-M   'P 1'
#
loop_
_entity.id
_entity.type
_entity.pdbx_description
1 polymer ?
#
loop_
_entity_poly.entity_id
_entity_poly.type
_entity_poly.pdbx_seq_one_letter_code
_entity_poly.pdbx_strand_id
1 'polypeptide(L)'
;MPYVDGVPVSAIRTPVLAAGTGQEISLAYILQGIDTDINSGFYYNGTTNIVIRWEQPVEWVTNFGLLSEAEFNASYNGSAGCVAPTTSLSPFGYVRVDPGTILTHPIFYTTSTDYSSLIQLCGPPTTFYSFVALTNTVDGSLAWAATDWVAANNATNPICPDSPTAWGYIKFGIGYCPCPAQPPPPSPPPPPPMPPAPSCGVILTTSQGVPVSGIRAPFRSSRTGEESPKSPKVPKAPTPPKAPKAPSPPKAPKPPKVPKAPQLSPPPPFGGGNTFLVDNFPFFASCSVRDTNLRPPYRASTPTGPVNLTSTTATYCFHLVATNSSGSPCAGMNINRLEFIVNSTCVNEEPKALRAATVNGNSVYPLFSPKTWKGELYGMMTFRRLSDIFPTTPSGGLYICLELGRTSRCSTLAGLCYGRSSCVFAISDTDFTCCATSQAPAS
;
A
#
# COMPACT_ATOMS: atom_id res chain seq x y z
N MET A 1 -2.90 9.23 -8.52
CA MET A 1 -4.04 8.42 -8.01
C MET A 1 -4.67 7.68 -9.19
N PRO A 2 -5.09 6.41 -9.08
CA PRO A 2 -5.77 5.73 -10.17
C PRO A 2 -7.21 6.25 -10.33
N TYR A 3 -7.67 6.31 -11.58
CA TYR A 3 -9.00 6.74 -11.96
C TYR A 3 -9.73 5.67 -12.77
N VAL A 4 -11.02 5.48 -12.49
CA VAL A 4 -11.95 4.67 -13.28
C VAL A 4 -13.09 5.58 -13.72
N ASP A 5 -13.31 5.70 -15.03
CA ASP A 5 -14.33 6.57 -15.63
C ASP A 5 -14.25 8.03 -15.12
N GLY A 6 -13.03 8.54 -14.97
CA GLY A 6 -12.78 9.90 -14.47
C GLY A 6 -12.93 10.07 -12.94
N VAL A 7 -13.17 8.99 -12.20
CA VAL A 7 -13.36 9.00 -10.74
C VAL A 7 -12.12 8.46 -10.02
N PRO A 8 -11.55 9.20 -9.05
CA PRO A 8 -10.41 8.72 -8.28
C PRO A 8 -10.80 7.54 -7.37
N VAL A 9 -10.00 6.48 -7.37
CA VAL A 9 -10.21 5.28 -6.55
C VAL A 9 -8.94 4.89 -5.79
N SER A 10 -9.08 4.16 -4.67
CA SER A 10 -7.94 3.58 -3.94
C SER A 10 -7.52 2.20 -4.47
N ALA A 11 -8.46 1.51 -5.14
CA ALA A 11 -8.29 0.18 -5.70
C ALA A 11 -9.23 -0.03 -6.91
N ILE A 12 -8.77 -0.75 -7.92
CA ILE A 12 -9.58 -1.25 -9.04
C ILE A 12 -9.66 -2.77 -8.92
N ARG A 13 -10.85 -3.31 -8.64
CA ARG A 13 -11.09 -4.76 -8.68
C ARG A 13 -11.00 -5.22 -10.13
N THR A 14 -10.17 -6.22 -10.36
CA THR A 14 -9.92 -6.79 -11.68
C THR A 14 -10.12 -8.30 -11.60
N PRO A 15 -11.23 -8.87 -12.11
CA PRO A 15 -11.38 -10.31 -12.14
C PRO A 15 -10.32 -10.97 -13.03
N VAL A 16 -9.89 -12.17 -12.65
CA VAL A 16 -9.04 -13.04 -13.47
C VAL A 16 -9.96 -13.99 -14.22
N LEU A 17 -10.03 -13.86 -15.53
CA LEU A 17 -10.94 -14.60 -16.40
C LEU A 17 -10.17 -15.64 -17.23
N ALA A 18 -10.66 -16.87 -17.27
CA ALA A 18 -10.09 -17.92 -18.12
C ALA A 18 -10.32 -17.60 -19.62
N ALA A 19 -9.27 -17.67 -20.44
CA ALA A 19 -9.33 -17.29 -21.85
C ALA A 19 -10.32 -18.13 -22.66
N GLY A 20 -10.42 -19.44 -22.39
CA GLY A 20 -11.31 -20.33 -23.12
C GLY A 20 -12.81 -20.16 -22.79
N THR A 21 -13.14 -19.68 -21.59
CA THR A 21 -14.53 -19.69 -21.08
C THR A 21 -15.06 -18.32 -20.67
N GLY A 22 -14.18 -17.33 -20.47
CA GLY A 22 -14.52 -16.04 -19.86
C GLY A 22 -14.94 -16.14 -18.39
N GLN A 23 -14.81 -17.31 -17.75
CA GLN A 23 -15.22 -17.52 -16.36
C GLN A 23 -14.20 -16.90 -15.40
N GLU A 24 -14.69 -16.22 -14.36
CA GLU A 24 -13.86 -15.74 -13.25
C GLU A 24 -13.30 -16.93 -12.46
N ILE A 25 -11.97 -17.01 -12.40
CA ILE A 25 -11.22 -18.06 -11.68
C ILE A 25 -10.50 -17.52 -10.44
N SER A 26 -10.24 -16.20 -10.39
CA SER A 26 -9.60 -15.54 -9.25
C SER A 26 -9.86 -14.02 -9.26
N LEU A 27 -9.41 -13.33 -8.22
CA LEU A 27 -9.50 -11.88 -8.04
C LEU A 27 -8.11 -11.26 -8.05
N ALA A 28 -7.94 -10.18 -8.82
CA ALA A 28 -6.81 -9.29 -8.76
C ALA A 28 -7.26 -7.86 -8.41
N TYR A 29 -6.30 -7.04 -7.96
CA TYR A 29 -6.53 -5.64 -7.63
C TYR A 29 -5.42 -4.77 -8.19
N ILE A 30 -5.76 -3.71 -8.91
CA ILE A 30 -4.85 -2.59 -9.11
C ILE A 30 -4.97 -1.69 -7.88
N LEU A 31 -3.87 -1.50 -7.16
CA LEU A 31 -3.82 -0.75 -5.93
C LEU A 31 -2.83 0.40 -6.09
N GLN A 32 -3.15 1.53 -5.49
CA GLN A 32 -2.13 2.52 -5.17
C GLN A 32 -1.37 2.01 -3.95
N GLY A 33 -0.26 1.32 -4.20
CA GLY A 33 0.64 0.80 -3.18
C GLY A 33 1.75 1.79 -2.87
N ILE A 34 2.11 1.91 -1.60
CA ILE A 34 3.39 2.51 -1.22
C ILE A 34 4.29 1.34 -0.86
N ASP A 35 5.39 1.20 -1.59
CA ASP A 35 6.48 0.25 -1.30
C ASP A 35 6.07 -1.24 -1.41
N THR A 36 6.47 -1.88 -2.51
CA THR A 36 6.43 -3.34 -2.64
C THR A 36 7.81 -3.86 -2.32
N ASP A 37 7.95 -4.78 -1.37
CA ASP A 37 9.21 -5.33 -0.87
C ASP A 37 10.07 -6.11 -1.91
N ILE A 38 9.73 -6.02 -3.20
CA ILE A 38 10.46 -6.70 -4.27
C ILE A 38 11.09 -5.64 -5.15
N ASN A 39 12.43 -5.69 -5.20
CA ASN A 39 13.28 -4.92 -6.10
C ASN A 39 12.63 -4.76 -7.48
N SER A 40 12.78 -3.55 -8.01
CA SER A 40 12.59 -3.15 -9.42
C SER A 40 11.20 -2.61 -9.78
N GLY A 41 11.12 -1.28 -9.94
CA GLY A 41 10.00 -0.54 -10.50
C GLY A 41 10.44 0.89 -10.83
N PHE A 42 10.08 1.41 -12.00
CA PHE A 42 10.32 2.83 -12.34
C PHE A 42 9.74 3.72 -11.24
N TYR A 43 10.64 4.32 -10.49
CA TYR A 43 10.33 5.21 -9.38
C TYR A 43 10.52 6.64 -9.90
N TYR A 44 9.43 7.36 -10.15
CA TYR A 44 9.51 8.81 -10.35
C TYR A 44 9.35 9.49 -8.98
N ASN A 45 10.30 10.37 -8.63
CA ASN A 45 10.36 11.05 -7.33
C ASN A 45 8.99 11.56 -6.87
N GLY A 46 8.47 11.00 -5.77
CA GLY A 46 7.22 11.47 -5.15
C GLY A 46 5.91 10.85 -5.68
N THR A 47 5.94 9.83 -6.55
CA THR A 47 4.73 9.11 -6.97
C THR A 47 4.53 7.80 -6.22
N THR A 48 3.28 7.50 -5.89
CA THR A 48 2.87 6.19 -5.35
C THR A 48 2.98 5.11 -6.42
N ASN A 49 3.49 3.93 -6.07
CA ASN A 49 3.51 2.80 -6.99
C ASN A 49 2.07 2.36 -7.29
N ILE A 50 1.76 2.17 -8.57
CA ILE A 50 0.54 1.46 -8.95
C ILE A 50 0.94 0.01 -9.13
N VAL A 51 0.30 -0.86 -8.36
CA VAL A 51 0.66 -2.27 -8.28
C VAL A 51 -0.52 -3.14 -8.60
N ILE A 52 -0.27 -4.29 -9.21
CA ILE A 52 -1.28 -5.34 -9.37
C ILE A 52 -1.00 -6.40 -8.31
N ARG A 53 -2.00 -6.69 -7.48
CA ARG A 53 -1.94 -7.66 -6.39
C ARG A 53 -2.94 -8.77 -6.59
N TRP A 54 -2.48 -10.02 -6.44
CA TRP A 54 -3.35 -11.19 -6.43
C TRP A 54 -2.67 -12.36 -5.68
N GLU A 55 -3.46 -13.37 -5.34
CA GLU A 55 -3.01 -14.60 -4.68
C GLU A 55 -3.40 -15.78 -5.57
N GLN A 56 -2.48 -16.73 -5.78
CA GLN A 56 -2.74 -17.90 -6.63
C GLN A 56 -2.66 -19.21 -5.85
N PRO A 57 -3.58 -20.16 -6.09
CA PRO A 57 -3.57 -21.48 -5.45
C PRO A 57 -2.62 -22.49 -6.13
N VAL A 58 -2.17 -22.19 -7.36
CA VAL A 58 -1.29 -23.07 -8.17
C VAL A 58 -0.16 -22.24 -8.79
N GLU A 59 0.80 -22.92 -9.41
CA GLU A 59 1.94 -22.28 -10.05
C GLU A 59 1.53 -21.66 -11.40
N TRP A 60 1.82 -20.37 -11.57
CA TRP A 60 1.54 -19.64 -12.80
C TRP A 60 2.78 -18.90 -13.31
N VAL A 61 2.93 -18.87 -14.63
CA VAL A 61 3.78 -17.89 -15.32
C VAL A 61 2.94 -16.66 -15.59
N THR A 62 3.34 -15.53 -15.03
CA THR A 62 2.69 -14.25 -15.27
C THR A 62 3.45 -13.49 -16.34
N ASN A 63 2.74 -13.04 -17.38
CA ASN A 63 3.23 -12.09 -18.38
C ASN A 63 2.48 -10.77 -18.21
N PHE A 64 3.18 -9.65 -18.26
CA PHE A 64 2.60 -8.35 -17.98
C PHE A 64 3.12 -7.26 -18.92
N GLY A 65 2.31 -6.25 -19.20
CA GLY A 65 2.74 -5.10 -19.99
C GLY A 65 1.73 -3.97 -19.99
N LEU A 66 2.15 -2.82 -20.51
CA LEU A 66 1.41 -1.57 -20.49
C LEU A 66 1.52 -0.86 -21.84
N LEU A 67 0.40 -0.30 -22.30
CA LEU A 67 0.37 0.59 -23.46
C LEU A 67 -0.22 1.94 -23.04
N SER A 68 0.29 3.01 -23.63
CA SER A 68 -0.43 4.28 -23.67
C SER A 68 -1.69 4.15 -24.50
N GLU A 69 -2.65 5.07 -24.32
CA GLU A 69 -3.86 5.12 -25.15
C GLU A 69 -3.56 5.23 -26.64
N ALA A 70 -2.51 5.97 -27.02
CA ALA A 70 -2.10 6.11 -28.41
C ALA A 70 -1.62 4.78 -29.00
N GLU A 71 -0.74 4.05 -28.30
CA GLU A 71 -0.23 2.75 -28.77
C GLU A 71 -1.31 1.67 -28.77
N PHE A 72 -2.19 1.67 -27.76
CA PHE A 72 -3.32 0.75 -27.72
C PHE A 72 -4.25 0.98 -28.92
N ASN A 73 -4.61 2.23 -29.19
CA ASN A 73 -5.47 2.55 -30.32
C ASN A 73 -4.79 2.25 -31.67
N ALA A 74 -3.49 2.47 -31.78
CA ALA A 74 -2.74 2.12 -32.99
C ALA A 74 -2.66 0.60 -33.23
N SER A 75 -2.62 -0.19 -32.16
CA SER A 75 -2.42 -1.65 -32.26
C SER A 75 -3.73 -2.43 -32.37
N TYR A 76 -4.80 -1.93 -31.75
CA TYR A 76 -6.04 -2.69 -31.58
C TYR A 76 -7.22 -2.02 -32.27
N ASN A 77 -7.53 -0.76 -31.95
CA ASN A 77 -8.81 -0.13 -32.31
C ASN A 77 -9.20 -0.30 -33.79
N GLY A 78 -10.15 -1.21 -34.05
CA GLY A 78 -10.66 -1.53 -35.39
C GLY A 78 -9.73 -2.36 -36.29
N SER A 79 -8.61 -2.85 -35.79
CA SER A 79 -7.66 -3.67 -36.54
C SER A 79 -8.18 -5.11 -36.65
N ALA A 80 -8.38 -5.60 -37.88
CA ALA A 80 -8.81 -6.98 -38.09
C ALA A 80 -7.70 -7.98 -37.75
N GLY A 81 -8.06 -9.07 -37.06
CA GLY A 81 -7.13 -10.15 -36.76
C GLY A 81 -6.02 -9.78 -35.78
N CYS A 82 -6.19 -8.71 -34.99
CA CYS A 82 -5.26 -8.42 -33.91
C CYS A 82 -5.19 -9.60 -32.91
N VAL A 83 -4.00 -9.80 -32.37
CA VAL A 83 -3.72 -10.87 -31.42
C VAL A 83 -3.40 -10.27 -30.06
N ALA A 84 -3.61 -11.07 -29.02
CA ALA A 84 -3.20 -10.69 -27.69
C ALA A 84 -1.70 -10.31 -27.68
N PRO A 85 -1.28 -9.33 -26.85
CA PRO A 85 0.11 -8.87 -26.78
C PRO A 85 1.14 -9.95 -26.40
N THR A 86 0.70 -11.17 -26.05
CA THR A 86 1.49 -12.24 -25.45
C THR A 86 2.47 -12.94 -26.40
N THR A 87 2.47 -12.64 -27.70
CA THR A 87 3.09 -13.55 -28.69
C THR A 87 4.14 -12.98 -29.63
N SER A 88 4.36 -11.66 -29.74
CA SER A 88 5.21 -11.20 -30.88
C SER A 88 6.27 -10.13 -30.61
N LEU A 89 6.18 -9.30 -29.57
CA LEU A 89 7.19 -8.25 -29.38
C LEU A 89 7.41 -7.97 -27.89
N SER A 90 8.69 -7.94 -27.50
CA SER A 90 9.17 -7.30 -26.27
C SER A 90 8.40 -5.99 -26.06
N PRO A 91 7.62 -5.88 -24.96
CA PRO A 91 8.27 -5.56 -23.70
C PRO A 91 7.79 -6.38 -22.49
N PHE A 92 7.03 -7.47 -22.69
CA PHE A 92 6.45 -8.20 -21.57
C PHE A 92 7.52 -8.87 -20.70
N GLY A 93 7.65 -8.44 -19.44
CA GLY A 93 8.38 -9.19 -18.44
C GLY A 93 7.60 -10.43 -18.02
N TYR A 94 8.30 -11.47 -17.58
CA TYR A 94 7.69 -12.68 -17.03
C TYR A 94 8.16 -12.93 -15.60
N VAL A 95 7.25 -13.41 -14.75
CA VAL A 95 7.57 -13.84 -13.39
C VAL A 95 6.88 -15.17 -13.11
N ARG A 96 7.63 -16.14 -12.59
CA ARG A 96 7.09 -17.39 -12.06
C ARG A 96 6.63 -17.15 -10.63
N VAL A 97 5.40 -17.57 -10.32
CA VAL A 97 4.78 -17.37 -9.01
C VAL A 97 4.44 -18.73 -8.41
N ASP A 98 5.00 -19.01 -7.25
CA ASP A 98 4.73 -20.24 -6.51
C ASP A 98 3.33 -20.20 -5.85
N PRO A 99 2.68 -21.36 -5.66
CA PRO A 99 1.40 -21.45 -4.95
C PRO A 99 1.43 -20.79 -3.57
N GLY A 100 0.37 -20.06 -3.22
CA GLY A 100 0.26 -19.35 -1.94
C GLY A 100 1.08 -18.07 -1.85
N THR A 101 1.75 -17.67 -2.93
CA THR A 101 2.47 -16.39 -3.00
C THR A 101 1.52 -15.26 -3.36
N ILE A 102 1.56 -14.18 -2.59
CA ILE A 102 0.91 -12.92 -2.94
C ILE A 102 1.87 -12.17 -3.86
N LEU A 103 1.54 -12.12 -5.15
CA LEU A 103 2.32 -11.32 -6.08
C LEU A 103 1.87 -9.87 -5.97
N THR A 104 2.84 -8.95 -5.90
CA THR A 104 2.60 -7.52 -6.03
C THR A 104 3.57 -6.96 -7.03
N HIS A 105 3.08 -6.50 -8.18
CA HIS A 105 3.94 -6.08 -9.30
C HIS A 105 3.70 -4.62 -9.71
N PRO A 106 4.73 -3.76 -9.75
CA PRO A 106 4.59 -2.39 -10.22
C PRO A 106 4.30 -2.33 -11.72
N ILE A 107 3.22 -1.63 -12.10
CA ILE A 107 2.74 -1.58 -13.49
C ILE A 107 3.76 -0.94 -14.44
N PHE A 108 4.56 0.02 -13.98
CA PHE A 108 5.56 0.71 -14.81
C PHE A 108 6.92 0.01 -14.91
N TYR A 109 7.13 -1.10 -14.20
CA TYR A 109 8.34 -1.90 -14.39
C TYR A 109 8.29 -2.75 -15.67
N THR A 110 7.11 -2.81 -16.27
CA THR A 110 6.74 -3.82 -17.24
C THR A 110 7.02 -3.43 -18.68
N THR A 111 7.55 -2.23 -18.92
CA THR A 111 7.67 -1.67 -20.26
C THR A 111 9.07 -1.16 -20.57
N SER A 112 9.53 -1.42 -21.79
CA SER A 112 10.73 -0.81 -22.35
C SER A 112 10.56 0.70 -22.58
N THR A 113 9.31 1.14 -22.77
CA THR A 113 8.94 2.53 -22.94
C THR A 113 8.76 3.22 -21.59
N ASP A 114 9.45 4.35 -21.40
CA ASP A 114 9.23 5.24 -20.26
C ASP A 114 7.97 6.09 -20.51
N TYR A 115 6.87 5.71 -19.86
CA TYR A 115 5.61 6.44 -19.92
C TYR A 115 5.48 7.58 -18.91
N SER A 116 6.49 7.78 -18.04
CA SER A 116 6.41 8.79 -16.99
C SER A 116 6.21 10.20 -17.55
N SER A 117 6.79 10.49 -18.72
CA SER A 117 6.65 11.76 -19.42
C SER A 117 5.24 12.03 -19.96
N LEU A 118 4.40 11.00 -20.09
CA LEU A 118 3.02 11.17 -20.53
C LEU A 118 2.10 11.67 -19.41
N ILE A 119 2.54 11.57 -18.15
CA ILE A 119 1.76 11.99 -16.99
C ILE A 119 2.02 13.47 -16.75
N GLN A 120 1.04 14.30 -17.10
CA GLN A 120 1.15 15.74 -16.92
C GLN A 120 0.85 16.14 -15.47
N LEU A 121 1.77 16.90 -14.86
CA LEU A 121 1.45 17.63 -13.63
C LEU A 121 0.31 18.60 -13.93
N CYS A 122 -0.80 18.41 -13.22
CA CYS A 122 -2.00 19.24 -13.38
C CYS A 122 -2.68 19.20 -14.75
N GLY A 123 -2.42 18.14 -15.52
CA GLY A 123 -3.21 17.81 -16.71
C GLY A 123 -4.39 16.88 -16.40
N PRO A 124 -5.23 16.61 -17.42
CA PRO A 124 -6.22 15.54 -17.33
C PRO A 124 -5.54 14.18 -17.06
N PRO A 125 -6.24 13.21 -16.44
CA PRO A 125 -5.68 11.88 -16.23
C PRO A 125 -5.21 11.25 -17.55
N THR A 126 -3.98 10.76 -17.58
CA THR A 126 -3.41 10.02 -18.70
C THR A 126 -3.92 8.59 -18.68
N THR A 127 -4.55 8.14 -19.77
CA THR A 127 -5.11 6.79 -19.90
C THR A 127 -4.05 5.76 -20.28
N PHE A 128 -4.08 4.62 -19.60
CA PHE A 128 -3.22 3.46 -19.86
C PHE A 128 -4.03 2.16 -19.96
N TYR A 129 -3.45 1.20 -20.66
CA TYR A 129 -4.00 -0.13 -20.91
C TYR A 129 -3.02 -1.19 -20.39
N SER A 130 -3.35 -1.82 -19.26
CA SER A 130 -2.53 -2.88 -18.67
C SER A 130 -3.01 -4.25 -19.11
N PHE A 131 -2.04 -5.13 -19.35
CA PHE A 131 -2.25 -6.51 -19.75
C PHE A 131 -1.57 -7.41 -18.73
N VAL A 132 -2.31 -8.35 -18.17
CA VAL A 132 -1.77 -9.36 -17.24
C VAL A 132 -2.32 -10.71 -17.65
N ALA A 133 -1.46 -11.53 -18.25
CA ALA A 133 -1.76 -12.88 -18.64
C ALA A 133 -1.13 -13.86 -17.65
N LEU A 134 -1.89 -14.87 -17.24
CA LEU A 134 -1.43 -15.94 -16.38
C LEU A 134 -1.51 -17.24 -17.18
N THR A 135 -0.39 -17.94 -17.30
CA THR A 135 -0.30 -19.27 -17.91
C THR A 135 -0.01 -20.32 -16.84
N ASN A 136 -0.89 -21.29 -16.69
CA ASN A 136 -0.72 -22.38 -15.74
C ASN A 136 0.42 -23.29 -16.23
N THR A 137 1.42 -23.56 -15.38
CA THR A 137 2.59 -24.35 -15.77
C THR A 137 2.28 -25.84 -15.96
N VAL A 138 1.14 -26.32 -15.42
CA VAL A 138 0.76 -27.72 -15.44
C VAL A 138 -0.02 -28.09 -16.70
N ASP A 139 -1.05 -27.31 -17.04
CA ASP A 139 -1.97 -27.63 -18.14
C ASP A 139 -1.91 -26.65 -19.31
N GLY A 140 -1.10 -25.59 -19.22
CA GLY A 140 -0.97 -24.57 -20.25
C GLY A 140 -2.19 -23.66 -20.38
N SER A 141 -3.16 -23.76 -19.47
CA SER A 141 -4.35 -22.90 -19.50
C SER A 141 -3.95 -21.42 -19.33
N LEU A 142 -4.64 -20.56 -20.07
CA LEU A 142 -4.40 -19.12 -20.11
C LEU A 142 -5.56 -18.39 -19.43
N ALA A 143 -5.23 -17.42 -18.59
CA ALA A 143 -6.18 -16.51 -17.95
C ALA A 143 -5.68 -15.06 -18.02
N TRP A 144 -6.58 -14.11 -17.83
CA TRP A 144 -6.29 -12.68 -17.93
C TRP A 144 -6.90 -11.91 -16.77
N ALA A 145 -6.15 -10.98 -16.17
CA ALA A 145 -6.74 -9.96 -15.32
C ALA A 145 -7.36 -8.87 -16.21
N ALA A 146 -8.68 -8.66 -16.12
CA ALA A 146 -9.42 -7.85 -17.09
C ALA A 146 -10.57 -7.06 -16.48
N THR A 147 -10.70 -5.77 -16.82
CA THR A 147 -11.96 -5.01 -16.69
C THR A 147 -12.78 -5.08 -17.96
N ASP A 148 -12.09 -5.24 -19.09
CA ASP A 148 -12.65 -5.27 -20.44
C ASP A 148 -12.16 -6.51 -21.19
N TRP A 149 -12.99 -7.01 -22.11
CA TRP A 149 -12.78 -8.32 -22.73
C TRP A 149 -12.90 -8.27 -24.25
N VAL A 150 -11.96 -8.92 -24.93
CA VAL A 150 -12.02 -9.22 -26.35
C VAL A 150 -12.40 -10.68 -26.52
N ALA A 151 -13.61 -10.91 -27.03
CA ALA A 151 -14.08 -12.26 -27.35
C ALA A 151 -13.44 -12.76 -28.64
N ALA A 152 -13.10 -14.05 -28.68
CA ALA A 152 -12.59 -14.69 -29.89
C ALA A 152 -13.63 -14.66 -31.02
N ASN A 153 -13.17 -14.41 -32.25
CA ASN A 153 -13.96 -14.44 -33.48
C ASN A 153 -15.23 -13.58 -33.42
N ASN A 154 -15.18 -12.45 -32.69
CA ASN A 154 -16.28 -11.52 -32.60
C ASN A 154 -16.08 -10.34 -33.54
N ALA A 155 -16.67 -10.42 -34.74
CA ALA A 155 -16.64 -9.37 -35.76
C ALA A 155 -17.26 -8.03 -35.29
N THR A 156 -18.09 -8.05 -34.23
CA THR A 156 -18.73 -6.84 -33.69
C THR A 156 -17.90 -6.15 -32.61
N ASN A 157 -16.75 -6.73 -32.22
CA ASN A 157 -15.92 -6.14 -31.19
C ASN A 157 -15.24 -4.86 -31.73
N PRO A 158 -15.48 -3.68 -31.12
CA PRO A 158 -14.92 -2.42 -31.62
C PRO A 158 -13.40 -2.31 -31.42
N ILE A 159 -12.84 -3.09 -30.49
CA ILE A 159 -11.42 -3.06 -30.14
C ILE A 159 -10.63 -3.99 -31.05
N CYS A 160 -11.13 -5.17 -31.35
CA CYS A 160 -10.38 -6.15 -32.14
C CYS A 160 -11.35 -7.08 -32.88
N PRO A 161 -11.88 -6.65 -34.03
CA PRO A 161 -12.70 -7.50 -34.87
C PRO A 161 -11.92 -8.76 -35.26
N ASP A 162 -12.57 -9.92 -35.13
CA ASP A 162 -12.03 -11.21 -35.57
C ASP A 162 -10.71 -11.64 -34.88
N SER A 163 -10.51 -11.22 -33.62
CA SER A 163 -9.41 -11.74 -32.79
C SER A 163 -9.44 -13.27 -32.74
N PRO A 164 -8.38 -14.00 -33.12
CA PRO A 164 -8.40 -15.47 -33.15
C PRO A 164 -8.48 -16.09 -31.75
N THR A 165 -8.09 -15.35 -30.72
CA THR A 165 -8.09 -15.77 -29.32
C THR A 165 -8.82 -14.77 -28.45
N ALA A 166 -9.41 -15.21 -27.34
CA ALA A 166 -9.97 -14.30 -26.36
C ALA A 166 -8.89 -13.82 -25.39
N TRP A 167 -8.98 -12.54 -25.00
CA TRP A 167 -8.02 -11.91 -24.09
C TRP A 167 -8.65 -10.72 -23.37
N GLY A 168 -8.02 -10.31 -22.28
CA GLY A 168 -8.51 -9.23 -21.44
C GLY A 168 -7.47 -8.17 -21.17
N TYR A 169 -7.93 -6.98 -20.81
CA TYR A 169 -7.08 -5.85 -20.46
C TYR A 169 -7.76 -4.98 -19.39
N ILE A 170 -6.98 -4.08 -18.81
CA ILE A 170 -7.45 -3.15 -17.79
C ILE A 170 -7.21 -1.73 -18.28
N LYS A 171 -8.28 -0.94 -18.39
CA LYS A 171 -8.22 0.48 -18.71
C LYS A 171 -8.24 1.31 -17.43
N PHE A 172 -7.27 2.19 -17.24
CA PHE A 172 -7.22 3.08 -16.07
C PHE A 172 -6.53 4.41 -16.40
N GLY A 173 -6.89 5.46 -15.65
CA GLY A 173 -6.27 6.79 -15.78
C GLY A 173 -5.34 7.11 -14.61
N ILE A 174 -4.30 7.90 -14.86
CA ILE A 174 -3.39 8.44 -13.83
C ILE A 174 -3.31 9.96 -13.94
N GLY A 175 -3.61 10.66 -12.84
CA GLY A 175 -3.44 12.10 -12.72
C GLY A 175 -2.83 12.52 -11.38
N TYR A 176 -2.31 13.75 -11.36
CA TYR A 176 -1.80 14.43 -10.17
C TYR A 176 -2.87 15.36 -9.58
N CYS A 177 -3.16 15.20 -8.29
CA CYS A 177 -4.01 16.08 -7.50
C CYS A 177 -3.43 16.26 -6.08
N PRO A 178 -3.64 17.41 -5.41
CA PRO A 178 -4.37 18.58 -5.88
C PRO A 178 -3.50 19.48 -6.76
N CYS A 179 -4.15 20.18 -7.69
CA CYS A 179 -3.53 21.27 -8.42
C CYS A 179 -3.83 22.59 -7.73
N PRO A 180 -2.85 23.52 -7.66
CA PRO A 180 -3.12 24.88 -7.25
C PRO A 180 -4.28 25.40 -8.10
N ALA A 181 -5.29 26.01 -7.47
CA ALA A 181 -6.39 26.61 -8.21
C ALA A 181 -5.80 27.55 -9.27
N GLN A 182 -6.07 27.25 -10.55
CA GLN A 182 -5.60 28.09 -11.64
C GLN A 182 -6.18 29.50 -11.41
N PRO A 183 -5.36 30.56 -11.47
CA PRO A 183 -5.87 31.91 -11.28
C PRO A 183 -7.03 32.15 -12.25
N PRO A 184 -8.16 32.71 -11.76
CA PRO A 184 -9.36 32.85 -12.58
C PRO A 184 -9.02 33.62 -13.86
N PRO A 185 -9.53 33.20 -15.02
CA PRO A 185 -9.43 33.99 -16.24
C PRO A 185 -9.93 35.42 -15.97
N PRO A 186 -9.32 36.47 -16.56
CA PRO A 186 -9.83 37.83 -16.44
C PRO A 186 -11.29 37.87 -16.88
N SER A 187 -12.20 38.14 -15.94
CA SER A 187 -13.63 37.87 -16.11
C SER A 187 -14.39 39.05 -16.76
N PRO A 188 -15.33 38.77 -17.70
CA PRO A 188 -16.50 39.59 -18.00
C PRO A 188 -17.49 39.65 -16.80
N PRO A 189 -18.53 40.51 -16.81
CA PRO A 189 -19.36 40.81 -15.64
C PRO A 189 -20.08 39.59 -15.04
N PRO A 190 -20.32 39.59 -13.71
CA PRO A 190 -20.58 38.38 -12.94
C PRO A 190 -21.96 37.74 -13.23
N PRO A 191 -22.01 36.42 -13.49
CA PRO A 191 -23.23 35.63 -13.39
C PRO A 191 -23.69 35.47 -11.92
N PRO A 192 -24.95 35.06 -11.67
CA PRO A 192 -25.45 34.81 -10.32
C PRO A 192 -24.58 33.80 -9.54
N PRO A 193 -24.53 33.93 -8.21
CA PRO A 193 -23.58 33.19 -7.37
C PRO A 193 -23.81 31.67 -7.50
N MET A 194 -22.82 30.98 -8.07
CA MET A 194 -22.77 29.53 -8.00
C MET A 194 -22.40 29.06 -6.59
N PRO A 195 -22.87 27.87 -6.17
CA PRO A 195 -22.43 27.24 -4.94
C PRO A 195 -20.90 27.12 -4.89
N PRO A 196 -20.27 27.27 -3.72
CA PRO A 196 -18.82 27.17 -3.58
C PRO A 196 -18.33 25.80 -4.03
N ALA A 197 -17.33 25.80 -4.93
CA ALA A 197 -16.62 24.59 -5.32
C ALA A 197 -15.95 23.97 -4.08
N PRO A 198 -16.03 22.64 -3.88
CA PRO A 198 -15.47 22.02 -2.70
C PRO A 198 -13.93 22.09 -2.73
N SER A 199 -13.35 22.64 -1.67
CA SER A 199 -11.92 22.54 -1.38
C SER A 199 -11.57 21.08 -1.04
N CYS A 200 -10.64 20.47 -1.78
CA CYS A 200 -10.24 19.08 -1.54
C CYS A 200 -9.72 18.88 -0.11
N GLY A 201 -10.32 17.89 0.55
CA GLY A 201 -10.05 17.44 1.92
C GLY A 201 -11.10 16.42 2.40
N VAL A 202 -12.30 16.40 1.80
CA VAL A 202 -13.32 15.35 2.01
C VAL A 202 -13.97 14.97 0.68
N ILE A 203 -14.10 13.66 0.49
CA ILE A 203 -14.61 12.96 -0.70
C ILE A 203 -16.11 13.20 -0.87
N LEU A 204 -16.54 13.60 -2.06
CA LEU A 204 -17.94 13.57 -2.50
C LEU A 204 -18.01 12.91 -3.87
N THR A 205 -18.59 11.71 -3.91
CA THR A 205 -18.91 10.95 -5.11
C THR A 205 -20.34 11.25 -5.52
N THR A 206 -20.66 11.38 -6.82
CA THR A 206 -22.04 11.40 -7.36
C THR A 206 -22.21 10.49 -8.58
N SER A 207 -23.41 9.95 -8.81
CA SER A 207 -23.83 9.20 -10.00
C SER A 207 -25.09 9.85 -10.56
N GLN A 208 -25.10 10.18 -11.86
CA GLN A 208 -26.19 10.93 -12.53
C GLN A 208 -26.52 12.29 -11.85
N GLY A 209 -25.56 12.89 -11.12
CA GLY A 209 -25.74 14.14 -10.38
C GLY A 209 -26.16 14.00 -8.91
N VAL A 210 -26.21 12.78 -8.33
CA VAL A 210 -26.59 12.54 -6.92
C VAL A 210 -25.49 11.80 -6.15
N PRO A 211 -25.16 12.16 -4.88
CA PRO A 211 -24.05 11.55 -4.17
C PRO A 211 -24.16 10.03 -3.87
N VAL A 212 -23.12 9.22 -4.13
CA VAL A 212 -23.13 7.75 -3.85
C VAL A 212 -21.81 7.19 -3.28
N SER A 213 -21.85 6.46 -2.17
CA SER A 213 -20.67 5.96 -1.43
C SER A 213 -20.16 4.57 -1.84
N GLY A 214 -20.37 4.15 -3.09
CA GLY A 214 -19.90 2.86 -3.59
C GLY A 214 -20.59 2.41 -4.87
N ILE A 215 -19.84 1.81 -5.79
CA ILE A 215 -20.37 1.22 -7.02
C ILE A 215 -20.92 -0.18 -6.69
N ARG A 216 -22.23 -0.37 -6.85
CA ARG A 216 -22.83 -1.71 -6.93
C ARG A 216 -22.53 -2.25 -8.33
N ALA A 217 -21.67 -3.27 -8.42
CA ALA A 217 -21.44 -4.05 -9.63
C ALA A 217 -22.19 -5.39 -9.50
N PRO A 218 -23.44 -5.50 -9.99
CA PRO A 218 -24.18 -6.75 -9.91
C PRO A 218 -23.62 -7.76 -10.93
N PHE A 219 -23.54 -9.02 -10.51
CA PHE A 219 -23.17 -10.14 -11.37
C PHE A 219 -24.24 -10.35 -12.44
N ARG A 220 -23.80 -10.44 -13.70
CA ARG A 220 -24.63 -10.77 -14.87
C ARG A 220 -24.24 -12.13 -15.42
N SER A 221 -25.24 -12.91 -15.80
CA SER A 221 -25.04 -14.19 -16.49
C SER A 221 -24.44 -13.98 -17.88
N SER A 222 -23.37 -14.70 -18.21
CA SER A 222 -22.73 -14.67 -19.53
C SER A 222 -23.56 -15.31 -20.65
N ARG A 223 -24.70 -15.95 -20.32
CA ARG A 223 -25.58 -16.58 -21.31
C ARG A 223 -26.84 -15.76 -21.61
N THR A 224 -27.27 -14.86 -20.71
CA THR A 224 -28.57 -14.16 -20.82
C THR A 224 -28.53 -12.66 -20.53
N GLY A 225 -27.48 -12.11 -19.91
CA GLY A 225 -27.33 -10.68 -19.65
C GLY A 225 -28.18 -10.09 -18.50
N GLU A 226 -29.05 -10.89 -17.85
CA GLU A 226 -29.89 -10.46 -16.72
C GLU A 226 -29.14 -10.44 -15.36
N GLU A 227 -29.59 -9.57 -14.43
CA GLU A 227 -29.14 -9.58 -13.02
C GLU A 227 -29.62 -10.86 -12.33
N SER A 228 -28.69 -11.59 -11.70
CA SER A 228 -29.01 -12.87 -11.05
C SER A 228 -30.00 -12.69 -9.87
N PRO A 229 -31.04 -13.55 -9.70
CA PRO A 229 -31.94 -13.48 -8.56
C PRO A 229 -31.17 -13.73 -7.26
N LYS A 230 -31.59 -13.09 -6.16
CA LYS A 230 -31.09 -13.35 -4.80
C LYS A 230 -30.98 -14.86 -4.56
N SER A 231 -29.84 -15.30 -4.03
CA SER A 231 -29.56 -16.70 -3.70
C SER A 231 -30.76 -17.37 -3.01
N PRO A 232 -31.07 -18.65 -3.32
CA PRO A 232 -32.13 -19.38 -2.64
C PRO A 232 -31.85 -19.42 -1.13
N LYS A 233 -32.92 -19.29 -0.32
CA LYS A 233 -32.85 -19.62 1.12
C LYS A 233 -32.21 -21.00 1.27
N VAL A 234 -31.15 -21.06 2.08
CA VAL A 234 -30.51 -22.29 2.52
C VAL A 234 -31.61 -23.28 2.98
N PRO A 235 -31.64 -24.52 2.46
CA PRO A 235 -32.59 -25.53 2.90
C PRO A 235 -32.43 -25.75 4.40
N LYS A 236 -33.56 -25.81 5.13
CA LYS A 236 -33.59 -26.12 6.56
C LYS A 236 -32.90 -27.48 6.76
N ALA A 237 -31.84 -27.50 7.57
CA ALA A 237 -31.11 -28.73 7.88
C ALA A 237 -32.06 -29.82 8.41
N PRO A 238 -31.87 -31.10 8.04
CA PRO A 238 -32.67 -32.20 8.58
C PRO A 238 -32.51 -32.28 10.10
N THR A 239 -33.63 -32.48 10.79
CA THR A 239 -33.65 -32.69 12.25
C THR A 239 -32.82 -33.93 12.60
N PRO A 240 -31.90 -33.86 13.59
CA PRO A 240 -31.08 -35.01 13.96
C PRO A 240 -31.94 -36.16 14.52
N PRO A 241 -31.58 -37.43 14.27
CA PRO A 241 -32.20 -38.56 14.94
C PRO A 241 -32.02 -38.47 16.46
N LYS A 242 -33.04 -38.91 17.20
CA LYS A 242 -33.07 -38.93 18.66
C LYS A 242 -31.91 -39.80 19.19
N ALA A 243 -31.00 -39.19 19.95
CA ALA A 243 -29.84 -39.88 20.50
C ALA A 243 -30.24 -41.03 21.45
N PRO A 244 -29.58 -42.21 21.38
CA PRO A 244 -29.72 -43.26 22.38
C PRO A 244 -29.24 -42.78 23.77
N LYS A 245 -29.88 -43.28 24.83
CA LYS A 245 -29.47 -43.01 26.21
C LYS A 245 -28.02 -43.46 26.44
N ALA A 246 -27.18 -42.52 26.88
CA ALA A 246 -25.79 -42.77 27.21
C ALA A 246 -25.65 -43.70 28.43
N PRO A 247 -24.73 -44.68 28.39
CA PRO A 247 -24.29 -45.43 29.57
C PRO A 247 -23.49 -44.54 30.52
N SER A 248 -23.57 -44.84 31.81
CA SER A 248 -22.83 -44.12 32.87
C SER A 248 -21.31 -44.16 32.66
N PRO A 249 -20.57 -43.08 32.97
CA PRO A 249 -19.13 -43.01 32.70
C PRO A 249 -18.34 -43.90 33.67
N PRO A 250 -17.33 -44.65 33.19
CA PRO A 250 -16.36 -45.30 34.07
C PRO A 250 -15.41 -44.26 34.70
N LYS A 251 -14.95 -44.57 35.92
CA LYS A 251 -14.03 -43.74 36.71
C LYS A 251 -12.74 -43.43 35.93
N ALA A 252 -12.38 -42.14 35.91
CA ALA A 252 -11.20 -41.62 35.24
C ALA A 252 -9.89 -42.21 35.80
N PRO A 253 -8.94 -42.63 34.94
CA PRO A 253 -7.58 -43.00 35.36
C PRO A 253 -6.76 -41.78 35.79
N LYS A 254 -5.79 -41.99 36.69
CA LYS A 254 -4.88 -40.93 37.15
C LYS A 254 -4.00 -40.41 36.00
N PRO A 255 -3.68 -39.10 35.97
CA PRO A 255 -2.89 -38.50 34.89
C PRO A 255 -1.42 -38.97 34.92
N PRO A 256 -0.78 -39.18 33.76
CA PRO A 256 0.67 -39.37 33.67
C PRO A 256 1.42 -38.10 34.06
N LYS A 257 2.59 -38.25 34.71
CA LYS A 257 3.52 -37.15 34.97
C LYS A 257 4.07 -36.59 33.65
N VAL A 258 3.80 -35.30 33.42
CA VAL A 258 4.31 -34.53 32.27
C VAL A 258 5.83 -34.29 32.43
N PRO A 259 6.64 -34.49 31.38
CA PRO A 259 8.05 -34.11 31.38
C PRO A 259 8.23 -32.60 31.51
N LYS A 260 9.23 -32.20 32.31
CA LYS A 260 9.55 -30.79 32.60
C LYS A 260 10.07 -30.12 31.32
N ALA A 261 9.34 -29.12 30.82
CA ALA A 261 9.78 -28.30 29.69
C ALA A 261 11.08 -27.53 30.02
N PRO A 262 11.97 -27.29 29.04
CA PRO A 262 13.15 -26.46 29.23
C PRO A 262 12.74 -25.07 29.71
N GLN A 263 13.36 -24.65 30.80
CA GLN A 263 13.12 -23.37 31.43
C GLN A 263 13.72 -22.26 30.54
N LEU A 264 12.88 -21.62 29.73
CA LEU A 264 13.24 -20.36 29.09
C LEU A 264 13.51 -19.32 30.18
N SER A 265 14.66 -18.65 30.09
CA SER A 265 15.06 -17.62 31.03
C SER A 265 13.99 -16.52 31.12
N PRO A 266 13.75 -15.93 32.31
CA PRO A 266 12.83 -14.81 32.43
C PRO A 266 13.25 -13.67 31.51
N PRO A 267 12.32 -12.98 30.83
CA PRO A 267 12.64 -11.75 30.12
C PRO A 267 13.28 -10.75 31.11
N PRO A 268 14.33 -10.04 30.72
CA PRO A 268 15.01 -9.10 31.61
C PRO A 268 14.03 -8.04 32.10
N PRO A 269 14.20 -7.55 33.35
CA PRO A 269 13.30 -6.56 33.93
C PRO A 269 13.26 -5.29 33.06
N PHE A 270 12.05 -4.83 32.74
CA PHE A 270 11.71 -3.58 32.04
C PHE A 270 12.10 -2.30 32.82
N GLY A 271 13.19 -2.32 33.59
CA GLY A 271 13.63 -1.25 34.48
C GLY A 271 14.89 -0.49 34.03
N GLY A 272 15.58 -0.93 32.99
CA GLY A 272 16.66 -0.18 32.36
C GLY A 272 16.10 0.75 31.30
N GLY A 273 16.44 2.05 31.34
CA GLY A 273 16.05 2.99 30.30
C GLY A 273 16.40 2.50 28.89
N ASN A 274 15.72 3.06 27.89
CA ASN A 274 15.88 2.70 26.48
C ASN A 274 17.30 2.94 25.89
N THR A 275 18.25 3.39 26.71
CA THR A 275 19.68 3.59 26.38
C THR A 275 20.30 2.37 25.70
N PHE A 276 19.97 1.16 26.17
CA PHE A 276 20.48 -0.07 25.54
C PHE A 276 20.10 -0.17 24.05
N LEU A 277 18.87 0.22 23.70
CA LEU A 277 18.40 0.21 22.31
C LEU A 277 19.05 1.33 21.49
N VAL A 278 19.26 2.51 22.09
CA VAL A 278 19.99 3.61 21.44
C VAL A 278 21.41 3.16 21.06
N ASP A 279 22.08 2.45 21.97
CA ASP A 279 23.49 2.08 21.82
C ASP A 279 23.70 0.85 20.92
N ASN A 280 22.76 -0.09 20.91
CA ASN A 280 23.00 -1.43 20.35
C ASN A 280 22.02 -1.86 19.26
N PHE A 281 20.86 -1.21 19.14
CA PHE A 281 19.86 -1.68 18.18
C PHE A 281 20.37 -1.44 16.75
N PRO A 282 20.26 -2.43 15.84
CA PRO A 282 20.83 -2.36 14.50
C PRO A 282 19.93 -1.55 13.58
N PHE A 283 19.73 -0.27 13.90
CA PHE A 283 19.23 0.71 12.95
C PHE A 283 20.17 0.75 11.75
N PHE A 284 19.61 0.72 10.55
CA PHE A 284 20.34 0.79 9.28
C PHE A 284 21.54 -0.20 9.19
N ALA A 285 21.27 -1.41 8.69
CA ALA A 285 22.29 -2.46 8.58
C ALA A 285 23.53 -2.03 7.76
N SER A 286 23.35 -1.12 6.80
CA SER A 286 24.38 -0.66 5.86
C SER A 286 25.15 0.59 6.32
N CYS A 287 25.02 1.01 7.58
CA CYS A 287 25.60 2.27 8.01
C CYS A 287 27.13 2.22 8.12
N SER A 288 27.82 3.17 7.48
CA SER A 288 29.28 3.27 7.50
C SER A 288 29.81 3.86 8.81
N VAL A 289 29.17 4.91 9.32
CA VAL A 289 29.52 5.55 10.60
C VAL A 289 28.29 5.59 11.51
N ARG A 290 28.40 4.94 12.66
CA ARG A 290 27.37 5.01 13.71
C ARG A 290 27.82 5.98 14.79
N ASP A 291 27.06 7.05 14.97
CA ASP A 291 27.23 7.95 16.11
C ASP A 291 26.20 7.60 17.19
N THR A 292 26.64 6.75 18.13
CA THR A 292 25.88 6.34 19.32
C THR A 292 26.27 7.13 20.56
N ASN A 293 27.20 8.11 20.45
CA ASN A 293 27.69 8.82 21.62
C ASN A 293 26.63 9.76 22.21
N LEU A 294 26.68 9.94 23.55
CA LEU A 294 25.74 10.69 24.41
C LEU A 294 25.45 12.16 24.04
N ARG A 295 26.02 12.68 22.96
CA ARG A 295 25.68 13.96 22.36
C ARG A 295 25.34 13.76 20.88
N PRO A 296 24.27 13.01 20.57
CA PRO A 296 23.87 12.80 19.19
C PRO A 296 23.64 14.17 18.53
N PRO A 297 24.03 14.34 17.25
CA PRO A 297 23.87 15.59 16.52
C PRO A 297 22.42 16.01 16.36
N TYR A 298 21.45 15.21 16.81
CA TYR A 298 20.05 15.54 16.77
C TYR A 298 19.35 15.17 18.08
N ARG A 299 18.47 16.05 18.54
CA ARG A 299 17.60 15.83 19.69
C ARG A 299 16.15 16.04 19.27
N ALA A 300 15.29 15.14 19.74
CA ALA A 300 13.86 15.31 19.66
C ALA A 300 13.35 16.01 20.92
N SER A 301 12.45 16.98 20.77
CA SER A 301 11.76 17.63 21.87
C SER A 301 10.84 16.64 22.60
N THR A 302 10.40 17.02 23.79
CA THR A 302 9.19 16.43 24.36
C THR A 302 8.04 16.64 23.36
N PRO A 303 7.24 15.62 23.07
CA PRO A 303 6.11 15.77 22.19
C PRO A 303 5.07 16.71 22.78
N THR A 304 4.53 17.55 21.90
CA THR A 304 3.41 18.45 22.17
C THR A 304 2.12 17.79 21.70
N GLY A 305 1.04 17.99 22.45
CA GLY A 305 -0.30 17.53 22.08
C GLY A 305 -1.04 16.80 23.19
N PRO A 306 -2.28 16.34 22.91
CA PRO A 306 -2.90 16.37 21.59
C PRO A 306 -3.29 17.80 21.15
N VAL A 307 -2.85 18.25 19.97
CA VAL A 307 -3.10 19.63 19.46
C VAL A 307 -4.35 19.73 18.58
N ASN A 308 -4.71 18.66 17.87
CA ASN A 308 -5.94 18.55 17.07
C ASN A 308 -6.69 17.30 17.54
N LEU A 309 -7.54 17.47 18.57
CA LEU A 309 -8.31 16.39 19.16
C LEU A 309 -9.71 16.34 18.55
N THR A 310 -10.04 15.23 17.90
CA THR A 310 -11.38 14.95 17.38
C THR A 310 -12.02 13.80 18.16
N SER A 311 -13.24 13.42 17.80
CA SER A 311 -13.90 12.23 18.35
C SER A 311 -13.16 10.94 18.01
N THR A 312 -12.42 10.90 16.89
CA THR A 312 -11.79 9.69 16.35
C THR A 312 -10.26 9.75 16.33
N THR A 313 -9.65 10.94 16.38
CA THR A 313 -8.20 11.13 16.22
C THR A 313 -7.61 12.13 17.20
N ALA A 314 -6.30 12.02 17.44
CA ALA A 314 -5.51 12.90 18.29
C ALA A 314 -4.14 13.12 17.64
N THR A 315 -3.72 14.38 17.48
CA THR A 315 -2.43 14.72 16.85
C THR A 315 -1.36 15.04 17.88
N TYR A 316 -0.21 14.37 17.80
CA TYR A 316 0.97 14.62 18.62
C TYR A 316 2.15 15.04 17.74
N CYS A 317 2.90 16.06 18.14
CA CYS A 317 4.02 16.57 17.36
C CYS A 317 5.30 16.63 18.19
N PHE A 318 6.43 16.26 17.62
CA PHE A 318 7.74 16.45 18.24
C PHE A 318 8.69 17.12 17.25
N HIS A 319 9.68 17.81 17.81
CA HIS A 319 10.59 18.65 17.06
C HIS A 319 11.99 18.07 17.09
N LEU A 320 12.50 17.68 15.93
CA LEU A 320 13.84 17.12 15.76
C LEU A 320 14.80 18.22 15.31
N VAL A 321 15.73 18.59 16.17
CA VAL A 321 16.65 19.72 15.95
C VAL A 321 18.08 19.23 15.96
N ALA A 322 18.90 19.76 15.06
CA ALA A 322 20.34 19.57 15.11
C ALA A 322 20.91 20.19 16.39
N THR A 323 21.84 19.51 17.04
CA THR A 323 22.60 20.03 18.17
C THR A 323 23.94 20.56 17.67
N ASN A 324 24.49 21.56 18.36
CA ASN A 324 25.82 22.11 18.05
C ASN A 324 26.92 21.11 18.47
N SER A 325 26.97 19.93 17.84
CA SER A 325 28.02 18.93 18.03
C SER A 325 29.11 19.12 16.99
N SER A 326 29.93 20.15 17.20
CA SER A 326 31.09 20.53 16.35
C SER A 326 32.16 19.44 16.12
N GLY A 327 31.96 18.21 16.60
CA GLY A 327 32.84 17.06 16.35
C GLY A 327 32.12 15.79 15.92
N SER A 328 30.80 15.82 15.65
CA SER A 328 30.10 14.66 15.13
C SER A 328 30.23 14.60 13.60
N PRO A 329 30.60 13.45 13.00
CA PRO A 329 30.59 13.28 11.55
C PRO A 329 29.17 13.38 10.96
N CYS A 330 28.18 13.30 11.84
CA CYS A 330 26.76 13.35 11.53
C CYS A 330 26.15 14.74 11.72
N ALA A 331 26.93 15.75 12.12
CA ALA A 331 26.46 17.12 12.27
C ALA A 331 26.09 17.72 10.91
N GLY A 332 24.89 18.31 10.81
CA GLY A 332 24.44 19.01 9.60
C GLY A 332 24.17 18.10 8.40
N MET A 333 24.10 16.78 8.58
CA MET A 333 23.74 15.88 7.49
C MET A 333 22.34 16.18 6.91
N ASN A 334 22.16 15.87 5.63
CA ASN A 334 20.83 15.87 5.02
C ASN A 334 20.08 14.62 5.49
N ILE A 335 19.00 14.80 6.24
CA ILE A 335 18.23 13.67 6.77
C ILE A 335 17.43 13.06 5.62
N ASN A 336 17.78 11.84 5.22
CA ASN A 336 17.04 11.06 4.23
C ASN A 336 16.05 10.10 4.88
N ARG A 337 16.44 9.45 5.97
CA ARG A 337 15.62 8.41 6.60
C ARG A 337 15.57 8.60 8.11
N LEU A 338 14.39 8.40 8.69
CA LEU A 338 14.12 8.47 10.12
C LEU A 338 13.31 7.23 10.53
N GLU A 339 13.81 6.48 11.51
CA GLU A 339 13.21 5.25 12.02
C GLU A 339 12.90 5.37 13.50
N PHE A 340 11.68 5.00 13.90
CA PHE A 340 11.30 4.83 15.30
C PHE A 340 11.13 3.36 15.64
N ILE A 341 11.58 2.97 16.84
CA ILE A 341 11.15 1.71 17.43
C ILE A 341 9.78 1.93 18.06
N VAL A 342 8.78 1.27 17.48
CA VAL A 342 7.41 1.25 17.95
C VAL A 342 7.08 -0.11 18.56
N ASN A 343 6.01 -0.16 19.34
CA ASN A 343 5.48 -1.40 19.87
C ASN A 343 5.08 -2.31 18.69
N SER A 344 5.59 -3.55 18.68
CA SER A 344 5.36 -4.52 17.60
C SER A 344 3.87 -4.80 17.37
N THR A 345 3.05 -4.64 18.40
CA THR A 345 1.61 -4.80 18.31
C THR A 345 0.93 -3.72 17.47
N CYS A 346 1.53 -2.52 17.34
CA CYS A 346 1.04 -1.44 16.49
C CYS A 346 1.27 -1.72 14.99
N VAL A 347 2.33 -2.48 14.66
CA VAL A 347 2.67 -2.82 13.26
C VAL A 347 1.57 -3.67 12.63
N ASN A 348 1.02 -4.63 13.37
CA ASN A 348 0.02 -5.57 12.86
C ASN A 348 -1.43 -5.12 13.14
N GLU A 349 -1.62 -3.95 13.76
CA GLU A 349 -2.97 -3.48 14.09
C GLU A 349 -3.75 -3.07 12.83
N GLU A 350 -5.00 -3.52 12.77
CA GLU A 350 -5.96 -3.12 11.75
C GLU A 350 -7.30 -2.69 12.39
N PRO A 351 -7.82 -1.50 12.04
CA PRO A 351 -7.19 -0.50 11.18
C PRO A 351 -5.96 0.15 11.86
N LYS A 352 -4.99 0.64 11.07
CA LYS A 352 -3.75 1.24 11.59
C LYS A 352 -4.05 2.38 12.58
N ALA A 353 -3.27 2.41 13.66
CA ALA A 353 -3.35 3.47 14.66
C ALA A 353 -3.00 4.83 14.06
N LEU A 354 -1.91 4.89 13.29
CA LEU A 354 -1.54 6.10 12.55
C LEU A 354 -2.51 6.32 11.39
N ARG A 355 -3.18 7.48 11.39
CA ARG A 355 -4.13 7.92 10.36
C ARG A 355 -3.48 8.82 9.32
N ALA A 356 -2.63 9.72 9.79
CA ALA A 356 -1.84 10.62 8.96
C ALA A 356 -0.55 10.97 9.68
N ALA A 357 0.46 11.38 8.91
CA ALA A 357 1.66 11.99 9.45
C ALA A 357 2.10 13.16 8.56
N THR A 358 2.72 14.17 9.18
CA THR A 358 3.33 15.28 8.46
C THR A 358 4.73 15.56 8.98
N VAL A 359 5.59 16.06 8.10
CA VAL A 359 6.90 16.63 8.45
C VAL A 359 6.93 18.05 7.90
N ASN A 360 7.13 19.04 8.77
CA ASN A 360 7.07 20.46 8.43
C ASN A 360 5.80 20.82 7.62
N GLY A 361 4.65 20.22 7.96
CA GLY A 361 3.38 20.43 7.27
C GLY A 361 3.18 19.62 5.99
N ASN A 362 4.22 18.99 5.43
CA ASN A 362 4.10 18.13 4.26
C ASN A 362 3.62 16.74 4.68
N SER A 363 2.58 16.21 4.03
CA SER A 363 2.10 14.86 4.28
C SER A 363 3.15 13.82 3.92
N VAL A 364 3.38 12.89 4.85
CA VAL A 364 4.30 11.76 4.68
C VAL A 364 3.61 10.46 5.12
N TYR A 365 4.09 9.34 4.58
CA TYR A 365 3.53 8.03 4.87
C TYR A 365 4.62 7.12 5.41
N PRO A 366 4.76 6.99 6.75
CA PRO A 366 5.76 6.11 7.31
C PRO A 366 5.37 4.65 7.12
N LEU A 367 6.38 3.82 6.89
CA LEU A 367 6.24 2.38 6.69
C LEU A 367 6.35 1.65 8.01
N PHE A 368 5.51 0.64 8.21
CA PHE A 368 5.54 -0.21 9.41
C PHE A 368 6.07 -1.59 9.06
N SER A 369 7.09 -2.06 9.76
CA SER A 369 7.64 -3.40 9.54
C SER A 369 8.01 -4.08 10.86
N PRO A 370 7.75 -5.38 11.03
CA PRO A 370 8.25 -6.14 12.17
C PRO A 370 9.76 -6.38 12.02
N LYS A 371 10.51 -6.37 13.12
CA LYS A 371 11.95 -6.65 13.13
C LYS A 371 12.32 -7.47 14.35
N THR A 372 12.95 -8.63 14.12
CA THR A 372 13.46 -9.48 15.20
C THR A 372 14.92 -9.16 15.45
N TRP A 373 15.28 -8.86 16.70
CA TRP A 373 16.67 -8.65 17.11
C TRP A 373 16.94 -9.25 18.48
N LYS A 374 18.01 -10.04 18.59
CA LYS A 374 18.36 -10.81 19.80
C LYS A 374 17.19 -11.65 20.36
N GLY A 375 16.37 -12.21 19.47
CA GLY A 375 15.22 -13.04 19.83
C GLY A 375 13.95 -12.26 20.21
N GLU A 376 14.02 -10.94 20.31
CA GLU A 376 12.89 -10.06 20.63
C GLU A 376 12.28 -9.44 19.37
N LEU A 377 10.95 -9.33 19.35
CA LEU A 377 10.19 -8.76 18.22
C LEU A 377 9.86 -7.29 18.45
N TYR A 378 10.39 -6.42 17.59
CA TYR A 378 10.19 -4.98 17.60
C TYR A 378 9.32 -4.55 16.42
N GLY A 379 8.63 -3.41 16.58
CA GLY A 379 8.03 -2.71 15.46
C GLY A 379 8.93 -1.58 15.00
N MET A 380 9.01 -1.35 13.69
CA MET A 380 9.70 -0.21 13.10
C MET A 380 8.70 0.67 12.39
N MET A 381 8.73 1.98 12.67
CA MET A 381 8.02 3.01 11.91
C MET A 381 9.05 3.86 11.16
N THR A 382 9.04 3.82 9.83
CA THR A 382 10.11 4.36 8.98
C THR A 382 9.60 5.47 8.08
N PHE A 383 10.10 6.68 8.26
CA PHE A 383 10.03 7.76 7.28
C PHE A 383 11.23 7.63 6.34
N ARG A 384 10.98 7.45 5.04
CA ARG A 384 12.03 7.39 4.01
C ARG A 384 11.99 8.65 3.16
N ARG A 385 13.09 8.93 2.44
CA ARG A 385 13.12 9.94 1.37
C ARG A 385 12.78 11.35 1.83
N LEU A 386 13.11 11.65 3.08
CA LEU A 386 12.98 12.98 3.64
C LEU A 386 13.87 13.99 2.91
N SER A 387 14.98 13.56 2.30
CA SER A 387 15.86 14.41 1.50
C SER A 387 15.24 14.83 0.16
N ASP A 388 14.24 14.11 -0.35
CA ASP A 388 13.53 14.54 -1.57
C ASP A 388 12.55 15.68 -1.29
N ILE A 389 12.01 15.72 -0.06
CA ILE A 389 11.10 16.77 0.41
C ILE A 389 11.91 17.94 0.99
N PHE A 390 12.99 17.64 1.68
CA PHE A 390 13.90 18.58 2.33
C PHE A 390 15.35 18.31 1.89
N PRO A 391 15.76 18.76 0.68
CA PRO A 391 17.11 18.53 0.15
C PRO A 391 18.22 19.01 1.09
N THR A 392 17.92 20.04 1.87
CA THR A 392 18.74 20.50 2.98
C THR A 392 17.92 20.43 4.26
N THR A 393 18.48 19.88 5.33
CA THR A 393 17.82 19.88 6.65
C THR A 393 17.50 21.33 7.04
N PRO A 394 16.22 21.69 7.27
CA PRO A 394 15.85 23.07 7.58
C PRO A 394 16.58 23.57 8.82
N SER A 395 16.92 24.87 8.86
CA SER A 395 17.61 25.48 10.02
C SER A 395 16.83 25.34 11.32
N GLY A 396 15.49 25.33 11.21
CA GLY A 396 14.59 25.05 12.32
C GLY A 396 14.47 23.58 12.68
N GLY A 397 15.07 22.63 11.95
CA GLY A 397 14.89 21.19 12.15
C GLY A 397 13.65 20.60 11.46
N LEU A 398 13.27 19.39 11.85
CA LEU A 398 12.09 18.68 11.35
C LEU A 398 10.99 18.66 12.41
N TYR A 399 9.83 19.20 12.08
CA TYR A 399 8.64 19.18 12.92
C TYR A 399 7.72 18.05 12.47
N ILE A 400 7.64 16.98 13.26
CA ILE A 400 6.98 15.74 12.87
C ILE A 400 5.69 15.61 13.67
N CYS A 401 4.55 15.53 12.98
CA CYS A 401 3.24 15.36 13.59
C CYS A 401 2.63 14.02 13.19
N LEU A 402 2.08 13.31 14.17
CA LEU A 402 1.41 12.02 14.01
C LEU A 402 -0.05 12.16 14.44
N GLU A 403 -0.97 11.89 13.52
CA GLU A 403 -2.39 11.79 13.82
C GLU A 403 -2.74 10.34 14.16
N LEU A 404 -3.10 10.07 15.42
CA LEU A 404 -3.36 8.74 15.95
C LEU A 404 -4.85 8.52 16.19
N GLY A 405 -5.36 7.35 15.82
CA GLY A 405 -6.74 6.93 16.04
C GLY A 405 -7.00 6.62 17.51
N ARG A 406 -8.00 7.25 18.12
CA ARG A 406 -8.28 7.20 19.56
C ARG A 406 -8.79 5.86 20.08
N THR A 407 -9.29 5.00 19.18
CA THR A 407 -9.76 3.65 19.55
C THR A 407 -8.64 2.62 19.59
N SER A 408 -7.42 3.01 19.21
CA SER A 408 -6.25 2.13 19.17
C SER A 408 -5.56 2.03 20.53
N ARG A 409 -4.92 0.89 20.81
CA ARG A 409 -3.94 0.76 21.91
C ARG A 409 -2.66 1.58 21.67
N CYS A 410 -2.41 1.97 20.42
CA CYS A 410 -1.32 2.83 20.00
C CYS A 410 -1.80 4.27 19.71
N SER A 411 -2.89 4.69 20.38
CA SER A 411 -3.53 6.01 20.24
C SER A 411 -2.74 7.16 20.88
N THR A 412 -1.73 6.84 21.69
CA THR A 412 -0.83 7.79 22.34
C THR A 412 0.62 7.47 21.99
N LEU A 413 1.53 8.43 22.16
CA LEU A 413 2.95 8.18 21.96
C LEU A 413 3.51 7.13 22.93
N ALA A 414 3.07 7.13 24.20
CA ALA A 414 3.44 6.08 25.16
C ALA A 414 2.94 4.68 24.73
N GLY A 415 1.77 4.59 24.08
CA GLY A 415 1.25 3.35 23.53
C GLY A 415 1.95 2.91 22.24
N LEU A 416 2.31 3.88 21.39
CA LEU A 416 2.98 3.67 20.11
C LEU A 416 4.46 3.27 20.30
N CYS A 417 5.17 3.92 21.22
CA CYS A 417 6.62 3.77 21.34
C CYS A 417 7.03 2.57 22.19
N TYR A 418 8.11 1.90 21.76
CA TYR A 418 8.67 0.79 22.53
C TYR A 418 9.34 1.30 23.82
N GLY A 419 8.96 0.74 24.97
CA GLY A 419 9.49 1.13 26.28
C GLY A 419 8.69 2.20 27.04
N ARG A 420 7.55 2.66 26.48
CA ARG A 420 6.52 3.57 27.05
C ARG A 420 6.96 4.97 27.51
N SER A 421 8.18 5.14 28.00
CA SER A 421 8.73 6.37 28.57
C SER A 421 9.48 7.23 27.55
N SER A 422 9.97 6.61 26.48
CA SER A 422 10.65 7.28 25.38
C SER A 422 10.47 6.51 24.07
N CYS A 423 10.58 7.23 22.97
CA CYS A 423 10.59 6.71 21.61
C CYS A 423 12.04 6.70 21.12
N VAL A 424 12.64 5.52 21.02
CA VAL A 424 13.97 5.37 20.42
C VAL A 424 13.86 5.61 18.93
N PHE A 425 14.77 6.41 18.39
CA PHE A 425 14.81 6.68 16.97
C PHE A 425 16.23 6.71 16.42
N ALA A 426 16.33 6.59 15.11
CA ALA A 426 17.56 6.71 14.36
C ALA A 426 17.34 7.47 13.07
N ILE A 427 18.36 8.20 12.63
CA ILE A 427 18.36 8.98 11.40
C ILE A 427 19.58 8.64 10.57
N SER A 428 19.45 8.72 9.25
CA SER A 428 20.55 8.55 8.30
C SER A 428 20.44 9.49 7.11
N ASP A 429 21.60 9.73 6.49
CA ASP A 429 21.72 10.42 5.21
C ASP A 429 21.40 9.50 4.02
N THR A 430 21.46 10.05 2.81
CA THR A 430 21.11 9.31 1.58
C THR A 430 22.03 8.13 1.34
N ASP A 431 23.31 8.29 1.64
CA ASP A 431 24.37 7.33 1.32
C ASP A 431 24.67 6.40 2.51
N PHE A 432 23.92 6.51 3.62
CA PHE A 432 24.19 5.81 4.88
C PHE A 432 25.64 5.98 5.36
N THR A 433 26.27 7.10 5.01
CA THR A 433 27.62 7.43 5.47
C THR A 433 27.58 7.81 6.95
N CYS A 434 26.46 8.37 7.39
CA CYS A 434 26.22 8.75 8.78
C CYS A 434 24.87 8.21 9.26
N CYS A 435 24.88 7.60 10.45
CA CYS A 435 23.65 7.33 11.18
C CYS A 435 23.78 7.74 12.65
N ALA A 436 22.83 8.54 13.11
CA ALA A 436 22.74 8.95 14.51
C ALA A 436 21.53 8.27 15.16
N THR A 437 21.73 7.76 16.38
CA THR A 437 20.66 7.18 17.21
C THR A 437 20.41 8.05 18.43
N SER A 438 19.15 8.15 18.86
CA SER A 438 18.77 8.94 20.03
C SER A 438 17.40 8.49 20.54
N GLN A 439 16.87 9.21 21.52
CA GLN A 439 15.55 8.95 22.08
C GLN A 439 14.78 10.25 22.28
N ALA A 440 13.49 10.23 21.97
CA ALA A 440 12.53 11.28 22.27
C ALA A 440 11.75 10.90 23.54
N PRO A 441 11.42 11.83 24.45
CA PRO A 441 10.44 11.55 25.50
C PRO A 441 9.11 11.10 24.90
N ALA A 442 8.41 10.14 25.51
CA ALA A 442 7.11 9.67 25.00
C ALA A 442 5.90 10.40 25.62
N SER A 443 6.16 11.41 26.46
CA SER A 443 5.27 12.11 27.42
C SER A 443 4.81 11.27 28.62
#